data_AF-A0A371SLV6-F1
#
_entry.id   AF-A0A371SLV6-F1
#
_cell.length_a   1.000
_cell.length_b   1.000
_cell.length_c   1.000
_cell.angle_alpha   90.00
_cell.angle_beta   90.00
_cell.angle_gamma   90.00
#
_symmetry.space_group_name_H-M   'P 1'
#
loop_
_entity.id
_entity.type
_entity.pdbx_description
1 polymer ?
#
loop_
_entity_poly.entity_id
_entity_poly.type
_entity_poly.pdbx_seq_one_letter_code
_entity_poly.pdbx_strand_id
1 'polypeptide(L)'
;MNKKEYIKAINWTIFILAIVTAIITAYTTLYDLNHTPIMGEDAQSRAGFRWGSLHIMISIAILIISALLARGWKRLFPYNVPIAIILVGFCYVLFFLTFTIGWVGAVGMLGFFIALLVGVALMISYSVANLIERRKTVNKS
;
A
#
# COMPACT_ATOMS: atom_id res chain seq x y z
N MET A 1 23.28 -15.97 0.19
CA MET A 1 21.87 -15.83 -0.27
C MET A 1 21.87 -15.51 -1.76
N ASN A 2 21.14 -16.28 -2.57
CA ASN A 2 21.17 -16.12 -4.02
C ASN A 2 20.47 -14.81 -4.44
N LYS A 3 20.95 -14.15 -5.52
CA LYS A 3 20.39 -12.85 -6.00
C LYS A 3 18.87 -12.91 -6.24
N LYS A 4 18.35 -14.05 -6.70
CA LYS A 4 16.90 -14.29 -6.88
C LYS A 4 16.14 -14.39 -5.56
N GLU A 5 16.73 -15.02 -4.54
CA GLU A 5 16.13 -15.14 -3.21
C GLU A 5 16.12 -13.79 -2.49
N TYR A 6 17.18 -12.98 -2.65
CA TYR A 6 17.24 -11.62 -2.12
C TYR A 6 16.16 -10.71 -2.70
N ILE A 7 15.91 -10.76 -4.02
CA ILE A 7 14.84 -9.97 -4.66
C ILE A 7 13.45 -10.44 -4.19
N LYS A 8 13.25 -11.76 -4.06
CA LYS A 8 12.00 -12.33 -3.53
C LYS A 8 11.77 -11.88 -2.08
N ALA A 9 12.82 -11.88 -1.26
CA ALA A 9 12.75 -11.42 0.12
C ALA A 9 12.34 -9.94 0.20
N ILE A 10 12.93 -9.06 -0.61
CA ILE A 10 12.56 -7.63 -0.66
C ILE A 10 11.08 -7.44 -1.00
N ASN A 11 10.58 -8.14 -2.03
CA ASN A 11 9.16 -8.04 -2.41
C ASN A 11 8.23 -8.46 -1.26
N TRP A 12 8.55 -9.57 -0.59
CA TRP A 12 7.80 -10.04 0.56
C TRP A 12 7.87 -9.08 1.75
N THR A 13 9.03 -8.46 1.99
CA THR A 13 9.18 -7.43 3.03
C THR A 13 8.31 -6.21 2.73
N ILE A 14 8.33 -5.69 1.49
CA ILE A 14 7.48 -4.57 1.07
C ILE A 14 6.00 -4.93 1.22
N PHE A 15 5.63 -6.15 0.83
CA PHE A 15 4.27 -6.64 0.94
C PHE A 15 3.77 -6.72 2.39
N ILE A 16 4.57 -7.32 3.28
CA ILE A 16 4.24 -7.43 4.70
C ILE A 16 4.12 -6.03 5.31
N LEU A 17 5.06 -5.13 4.99
CA LEU A 17 5.03 -3.76 5.47
C LEU A 17 3.75 -3.04 5.01
N ALA A 18 3.37 -3.19 3.74
CA ALA A 18 2.14 -2.62 3.20
C ALA A 18 0.89 -3.15 3.91
N ILE A 19 0.82 -4.47 4.17
CA ILE A 19 -0.30 -5.08 4.90
C ILE A 19 -0.38 -4.56 6.34
N VAL A 20 0.74 -4.52 7.05
CA VAL A 20 0.78 -4.05 8.44
C VAL A 20 0.32 -2.59 8.53
N THR A 21 0.82 -1.72 7.65
CA THR A 21 0.37 -0.31 7.61
C THR A 21 -1.11 -0.22 7.26
N ALA A 22 -1.62 -1.05 6.34
CA ALA A 22 -3.03 -1.08 5.99
C ALA A 22 -3.92 -1.47 7.18
N ILE A 23 -3.54 -2.51 7.93
CA ILE A 23 -4.27 -2.97 9.11
C ILE A 23 -4.30 -1.88 10.19
N ILE A 24 -3.15 -1.27 10.49
CA ILE A 24 -3.07 -0.20 11.50
C ILE A 24 -3.94 0.99 11.09
N THR A 25 -3.89 1.37 9.82
CA THR A 25 -4.66 2.52 9.32
C THR A 25 -6.16 2.21 9.31
N ALA A 26 -6.56 1.00 8.93
CA ALA A 26 -7.96 0.56 9.00
C ALA A 26 -8.49 0.52 10.44
N TYR A 27 -7.71 -0.06 11.37
CA TYR A 27 -8.07 -0.14 12.79
C TYR A 27 -8.24 1.25 13.40
N THR A 28 -7.27 2.14 13.19
CA THR A 28 -7.32 3.51 13.73
C THR A 28 -8.48 4.31 13.15
N THR A 29 -8.77 4.17 11.85
CA THR A 29 -9.92 4.83 11.21
C THR A 29 -11.25 4.33 11.79
N LEU A 30 -11.41 3.02 11.97
CA LEU A 30 -12.62 2.44 12.58
C LEU A 30 -12.78 2.82 14.05
N TYR A 31 -11.66 2.87 14.78
CA TYR A 31 -11.63 3.29 16.17
C TYR A 31 -12.11 4.75 16.30
N ASP A 32 -11.55 5.66 15.52
CA ASP A 32 -11.97 7.08 15.48
C ASP A 32 -13.46 7.19 15.10
N LEU A 33 -13.94 6.42 14.13
CA LEU A 33 -15.34 6.48 13.70
C LEU A 33 -16.33 6.02 14.78
N ASN A 34 -15.94 5.02 15.58
CA ASN A 34 -16.82 4.42 16.59
C ASN A 34 -16.72 5.08 17.97
N HIS A 35 -15.58 5.69 18.32
CA HIS A 35 -15.30 6.18 19.68
C HIS A 35 -15.22 7.71 19.80
N THR A 36 -15.27 8.44 18.68
CA THR A 36 -15.39 9.90 18.71
C THR A 36 -16.85 10.27 18.46
N PRO A 37 -17.62 10.69 19.48
CA PRO A 37 -19.00 11.11 19.28
C PRO A 37 -19.00 12.47 18.57
N ILE A 38 -18.96 12.45 17.24
CA ILE A 38 -19.06 13.66 16.44
C ILE A 38 -20.55 13.93 16.20
N MET A 39 -21.16 14.74 17.06
CA MET A 39 -22.54 15.21 16.94
C MET A 39 -22.51 16.70 16.55
N GLY A 40 -23.19 17.08 15.47
CA GLY A 40 -23.29 18.46 14.97
C GLY A 40 -22.50 18.75 13.68
N GLU A 41 -22.29 20.03 13.36
CA GLU A 41 -21.56 20.53 12.16
C GLU A 41 -20.12 19.99 12.04
N ASP A 42 -19.56 19.42 13.11
CA ASP A 42 -18.25 18.79 13.16
C ASP A 42 -18.17 17.41 12.48
N ALA A 43 -19.31 16.76 12.22
CA ALA A 43 -19.39 15.53 11.42
C ALA A 43 -19.40 15.80 9.91
N GLN A 44 -19.64 17.06 9.52
CA GLN A 44 -19.74 17.44 8.12
C GLN A 44 -18.36 17.43 7.46
N SER A 45 -18.28 16.76 6.31
CA SER A 45 -17.04 16.72 5.55
C SER A 45 -16.62 18.11 5.11
N ARG A 46 -15.37 18.47 5.41
CA ARG A 46 -14.79 19.76 5.06
C ARG A 46 -13.33 19.60 4.68
N ALA A 47 -12.83 20.56 3.91
CA ALA A 47 -11.39 20.69 3.72
C ALA A 47 -10.76 21.21 5.02
N GLY A 48 -9.67 20.59 5.45
CA GLY A 48 -8.96 21.00 6.64
C GLY A 48 -7.62 20.29 6.75
N PHE A 49 -6.59 21.02 7.15
CA PHE A 49 -5.25 20.47 7.29
C PHE A 49 -5.13 19.69 8.61
N ARG A 50 -4.77 18.42 8.51
CA ARG A 50 -4.48 17.54 9.65
C ARG A 50 -3.09 16.95 9.47
N TRP A 51 -2.31 16.98 10.54
CA TRP A 51 -1.02 16.31 10.58
C TRP A 51 -0.81 15.69 11.94
N GLY A 52 -0.63 14.37 11.97
CA GLY A 52 -0.47 13.62 13.21
C GLY A 52 0.42 12.38 13.03
N SER A 53 0.45 11.53 14.06
CA SER A 53 1.33 10.37 14.09
C SER A 53 1.08 9.39 12.93
N LEU A 54 -0.18 9.24 12.48
CA LEU A 54 -0.53 8.42 11.31
C LEU A 54 0.09 8.96 10.01
N HIS A 55 0.06 10.27 9.80
CA HIS A 55 0.69 10.91 8.64
C HIS A 55 2.19 10.64 8.61
N ILE A 56 2.84 10.72 9.77
CA ILE A 56 4.28 10.44 9.92
C ILE A 56 4.57 8.97 9.57
N MET A 57 3.80 8.03 10.10
CA MET A 57 3.97 6.60 9.79
C MET A 57 3.81 6.31 8.30
N ILE A 58 2.77 6.85 7.65
CA ILE A 58 2.52 6.65 6.23
C ILE A 58 3.65 7.30 5.40
N SER A 59 4.12 8.49 5.77
CA SER A 59 5.23 9.17 5.10
C SER A 59 6.53 8.36 5.17
N ILE A 60 6.83 7.76 6.33
CA ILE A 60 7.99 6.86 6.49
C ILE A 60 7.83 5.63 5.58
N ALA A 61 6.65 5.02 5.54
CA ALA A 61 6.39 3.88 4.66
C ALA A 61 6.59 4.25 3.17
N ILE A 62 6.06 5.41 2.73
CA ILE A 62 6.27 5.94 1.38
C ILE A 62 7.76 6.11 1.08
N LEU A 63 8.53 6.71 1.99
CA LEU A 63 9.96 6.90 1.81
C LEU A 63 10.71 5.58 1.64
N ILE A 64 10.45 4.61 2.52
CA ILE A 64 11.11 3.29 2.46
C ILE A 64 10.75 2.57 1.15
N ILE A 65 9.47 2.51 0.79
CA ILE A 65 9.01 1.84 -0.43
C ILE A 65 9.58 2.54 -1.66
N SER A 66 9.58 3.88 -1.69
CA SER A 66 10.14 4.66 -2.80
C SER A 66 11.63 4.43 -2.96
N ALA A 67 12.40 4.41 -1.87
CA ALA A 67 13.84 4.15 -1.92
C ALA A 67 14.16 2.74 -2.44
N LEU A 68 13.42 1.73 -1.95
CA LEU A 68 13.55 0.35 -2.41
C LEU A 68 13.16 0.21 -3.89
N LEU A 69 12.10 0.89 -4.31
CA LEU A 69 11.60 0.87 -5.68
C LEU A 69 12.56 1.59 -6.64
N ALA A 70 13.13 2.74 -6.25
CA ALA A 70 14.12 3.46 -7.03
C ALA A 70 15.42 2.64 -7.22
N ARG A 71 15.93 2.04 -6.13
CA ARG A 71 17.11 1.17 -6.19
C ARG A 71 16.84 -0.13 -6.95
N GLY A 72 15.62 -0.65 -6.84
CA GLY A 72 15.21 -1.96 -7.29
C GLY A 72 14.49 -1.98 -8.64
N TRP A 73 14.16 -0.84 -9.27
CA TRP A 73 13.18 -0.76 -10.36
C TRP A 73 13.35 -1.83 -11.44
N LYS A 74 14.56 -1.94 -12.02
CA LYS A 74 14.88 -2.95 -13.05
C LYS A 74 15.02 -4.37 -12.49
N ARG A 75 15.36 -4.52 -11.20
CA ARG A 75 15.57 -5.82 -10.54
C ARG A 75 14.28 -6.43 -10.01
N LEU A 76 13.28 -5.61 -9.72
CA LEU A 76 11.99 -6.02 -9.16
C LEU A 76 11.01 -6.44 -10.26
N PHE A 77 11.36 -6.33 -11.55
CA PHE A 77 10.50 -6.73 -12.66
C PHE A 77 10.08 -8.22 -12.54
N PRO A 78 8.78 -8.56 -12.73
CA PRO A 78 7.65 -7.70 -13.11
C PRO A 78 6.87 -7.08 -11.93
N TYR A 79 7.34 -7.28 -10.69
CA TYR A 79 6.67 -6.83 -9.45
C TYR A 79 6.84 -5.33 -9.15
N ASN A 80 7.70 -4.62 -9.88
CA ASN A 80 7.87 -3.18 -9.76
C ASN A 80 6.55 -2.41 -9.99
N VAL A 81 5.75 -2.80 -10.99
CA VAL A 81 4.47 -2.15 -11.30
C VAL A 81 3.43 -2.32 -10.17
N PRO A 82 3.16 -3.55 -9.66
CA PRO A 82 2.31 -3.73 -8.49
C PRO A 82 2.74 -2.93 -7.27
N ILE A 83 4.05 -2.89 -7.00
CA ILE A 83 4.59 -2.12 -5.86
C ILE A 83 4.38 -0.61 -6.07
N ALA A 84 4.53 -0.12 -7.30
CA ALA A 84 4.25 1.27 -7.64
C ALA A 84 2.76 1.62 -7.44
N ILE A 85 1.83 0.72 -7.78
CA ILE A 85 0.39 0.93 -7.54
C ILE A 85 0.10 1.06 -6.03
N ILE A 86 0.69 0.19 -5.21
CA ILE A 86 0.55 0.26 -3.75
C ILE A 86 1.12 1.56 -3.20
N LEU A 87 2.29 2.00 -3.72
CA LEU A 87 2.90 3.26 -3.35
C LEU A 87 2.00 4.46 -3.69
N VAL A 88 1.39 4.47 -4.87
CA VAL A 88 0.41 5.50 -5.26
C VAL A 88 -0.80 5.48 -4.32
N GLY A 89 -1.26 4.30 -3.91
CA GLY A 89 -2.29 4.16 -2.89
C GLY A 89 -1.92 4.83 -1.57
N PHE A 90 -0.67 4.68 -1.11
CA PHE A 90 -0.18 5.35 0.10
C PHE A 90 -0.17 6.88 -0.04
N CYS A 91 0.26 7.40 -1.20
CA CYS A 91 0.18 8.83 -1.48
C CYS A 91 -1.27 9.33 -1.50
N TYR A 92 -2.17 8.55 -2.08
CA TYR A 92 -3.59 8.87 -2.16
C TYR A 92 -4.23 8.98 -0.78
N VAL A 93 -4.05 7.96 0.08
CA VAL A 93 -4.59 8.02 1.45
C VAL A 93 -3.96 9.15 2.26
N LEU A 94 -2.64 9.39 2.13
CA LEU A 94 -1.98 10.50 2.82
C LEU A 94 -2.59 11.85 2.42
N PHE A 95 -2.87 12.06 1.14
CA PHE A 95 -3.51 13.28 0.64
C PHE A 95 -4.88 13.50 1.30
N PHE A 96 -5.75 12.49 1.27
CA PHE A 96 -7.08 12.59 1.87
C PHE A 96 -7.01 12.76 3.39
N LEU A 97 -6.13 12.02 4.08
CA LEU A 97 -5.92 12.15 5.52
C LEU A 97 -5.40 13.56 5.89
N THR A 98 -4.63 14.19 5.01
CA THR A 98 -4.05 15.53 5.24
C THR A 98 -5.06 16.63 5.02
N PHE A 99 -5.88 16.55 3.96
CA PHE A 99 -6.69 17.67 3.51
C PHE A 99 -8.19 17.53 3.76
N THR A 100 -8.65 16.37 4.25
CA THR A 100 -10.08 16.12 4.44
C THR A 100 -10.41 15.67 5.86
N ILE A 101 -11.49 16.24 6.41
CA ILE A 101 -12.08 15.88 7.69
C ILE A 101 -13.44 15.23 7.40
N GLY A 102 -13.85 14.25 8.22
CA GLY A 102 -15.13 13.56 8.07
C GLY A 102 -15.09 12.37 7.09
N TRP A 103 -16.26 11.98 6.59
CA TRP A 103 -16.45 10.79 5.74
C TRP A 103 -15.70 10.83 4.41
N VAL A 104 -15.38 12.02 3.88
CA VAL A 104 -14.52 12.15 2.68
C VAL A 104 -13.12 11.59 2.93
N GLY A 105 -12.60 11.66 4.17
CA GLY A 105 -11.33 11.01 4.53
C GLY A 105 -11.38 9.49 4.40
N ALA A 106 -12.54 8.88 4.65
CA ALA A 106 -12.74 7.44 4.45
C ALA A 106 -12.71 7.03 2.97
N VAL A 107 -12.97 7.95 2.04
CA VAL A 107 -12.78 7.71 0.60
C VAL A 107 -11.30 7.52 0.25
N GLY A 108 -10.41 8.24 0.94
CA GLY A 108 -8.95 8.02 0.88
C GLY A 108 -8.56 6.59 1.25
N MET A 109 -9.17 6.07 2.32
CA MET A 109 -8.96 4.70 2.79
C MET A 109 -9.48 3.64 1.81
N LEU A 110 -10.67 3.85 1.23
CA LEU A 110 -11.23 2.97 0.20
C LEU A 110 -10.36 2.94 -1.06
N GLY A 111 -9.88 4.11 -1.51
CA GLY A 111 -8.98 4.19 -2.66
C GLY A 111 -7.66 3.45 -2.42
N PHE A 112 -7.08 3.57 -1.22
CA PHE A 112 -5.91 2.79 -0.84
C PHE A 112 -6.20 1.28 -0.79
N PHE A 113 -7.35 0.87 -0.24
CA PHE A 113 -7.75 -0.53 -0.21
C PHE A 113 -7.87 -1.13 -1.62
N ILE A 114 -8.47 -0.40 -2.57
CA ILE A 114 -8.55 -0.83 -3.97
C ILE A 114 -7.15 -0.94 -4.59
N ALA A 115 -6.28 0.06 -4.39
CA ALA A 115 -4.91 0.03 -4.88
C ALA A 115 -4.12 -1.18 -4.32
N LEU A 116 -4.34 -1.49 -3.04
CA LEU A 116 -3.75 -2.66 -2.39
C LEU A 116 -4.25 -3.96 -3.00
N LEU A 117 -5.57 -4.14 -3.16
CA LEU A 117 -6.15 -5.31 -3.80
C LEU A 117 -5.63 -5.52 -5.23
N VAL A 118 -5.60 -4.47 -6.04
CA VAL A 118 -5.08 -4.52 -7.41
C VAL A 118 -3.59 -4.88 -7.42
N GLY A 119 -2.79 -4.27 -6.54
CA GLY A 119 -1.38 -4.60 -6.39
C GLY A 119 -1.16 -6.07 -6.00
N VAL A 120 -1.92 -6.57 -5.03
CA VAL A 120 -1.86 -7.99 -4.60
C VAL A 120 -2.24 -8.92 -5.75
N ALA A 121 -3.36 -8.65 -6.43
CA ALA A 121 -3.85 -9.47 -7.53
C ALA A 121 -2.83 -9.58 -8.67
N LEU A 122 -2.17 -8.47 -9.03
CA LEU A 122 -1.10 -8.47 -10.02
C LEU A 122 0.15 -9.22 -9.54
N MET A 123 0.55 -9.06 -8.28
CA MET A 123 1.68 -9.82 -7.72
C MET A 123 1.42 -11.34 -7.76
N ILE A 124 0.21 -11.78 -7.42
CA ILE A 124 -0.18 -13.18 -7.50
C ILE A 124 -0.16 -13.65 -8.96
N SER A 125 -0.76 -12.87 -9.87
CA SER A 125 -0.83 -13.21 -11.30
C SER A 125 0.56 -13.37 -11.91
N TYR A 126 1.48 -12.45 -11.63
CA TYR A 126 2.87 -12.56 -12.08
C TYR A 126 3.61 -13.74 -11.45
N SER A 127 3.35 -14.04 -10.18
CA SER A 127 3.93 -15.20 -9.50
C SER A 127 3.49 -16.51 -10.18
N VAL A 128 2.20 -16.63 -10.49
CA VAL A 128 1.64 -17.80 -11.19
C VAL A 128 2.19 -17.92 -12.60
N ALA A 129 2.23 -16.82 -13.37
CA ALA A 129 2.77 -16.81 -14.72
C ALA A 129 4.24 -17.28 -14.77
N ASN A 130 5.07 -16.77 -13.86
CA ASN A 130 6.48 -17.16 -13.75
C ASN A 130 6.66 -18.63 -13.36
N LEU A 131 5.79 -19.18 -12.50
CA LEU A 131 5.79 -20.61 -12.17
C LEU A 131 5.42 -21.49 -13.37
N ILE A 132 4.42 -21.08 -14.16
CA ILE A 132 4.01 -21.81 -15.37
C ILE A 132 5.13 -21.81 -16.41
N GLU A 133 5.77 -20.66 -16.64
CA GLU A 133 6.87 -20.52 -17.59
C GLU A 133 8.07 -21.41 -17.21
N ARG A 134 8.44 -21.43 -15.93
CA ARG A 134 9.50 -22.34 -15.43
C ARG A 134 9.18 -23.82 -15.65
N ARG A 135 7.93 -24.24 -15.45
CA ARG A 135 7.53 -25.64 -15.71
C ARG A 135 7.65 -25.99 -17.19
N LYS A 136 7.29 -25.07 -18.09
CA LYS A 136 7.44 -25.27 -19.55
C LYS A 136 8.90 -25.40 -19.99
N THR A 137 9.82 -24.64 -19.37
CA THR A 137 11.25 -24.74 -19.69
C THR A 137 11.89 -26.04 -19.21
N VAL A 138 11.44 -26.57 -18.06
CA VAL A 138 11.95 -27.86 -17.53
C VAL A 138 11.45 -29.04 -18.36
N ASN A 139 10.19 -29.04 -18.81
CA ASN A 139 9.63 -30.10 -19.66
C ASN A 139 10.14 -30.09 -21.11
N LYS A 140 10.93 -29.08 -21.53
CA LYS A 140 11.54 -28.99 -22.85
C LYS A 140 13.03 -29.38 -22.87
N SER A 141 13.63 -29.57 -21.70
CA SER A 141 15.01 -30.05 -21.52
C SER A 141 15.01 -31.56 -21.31
#